data_AF-A0A3P7PIJ7-F1
#
_entry.id   AF-A0A3P7PIJ7-F1
#
_cell.length_a   1.000
_cell.length_b   1.000
_cell.length_c   1.000
_cell.angle_alpha   90.00
_cell.angle_beta   90.00
_cell.angle_gamma   90.00
#
_symmetry.space_group_name_H-M   'P 1'
#
loop_
_entity.id
_entity.type
_entity.pdbx_description
1 polymer ?
#
loop_
_entity_poly.entity_id
_entity_poly.type
_entity_poly.pdbx_seq_one_letter_code
_entity_poly.pdbx_strand_id
1 'polypeptide(L)'
;MTRVSLTPIRGIEGSDYINANYIDSYRKRQAYIATQGPMAETLEDFWRMIWEHNSAIIVMLNKPMEQGKLFFDVRQQLVFCRRLNQQYPGSLAAEISGRR
;
A
#
# COMPACT_ATOMS: atom_id res chain seq x y z
N MET A 1 11.28 -4.34 16.48
CA MET A 1 11.38 -3.53 15.24
C MET A 1 9.99 -3.07 14.86
N THR A 2 9.84 -1.83 14.39
CA THR A 2 8.55 -1.21 13.98
C THR A 2 8.33 -1.21 12.47
N ARG A 3 9.35 -1.59 11.68
CA ARG A 3 9.28 -1.63 10.22
C ARG A 3 8.19 -2.58 9.75
N VAL A 4 7.43 -2.18 8.74
CA VAL A 4 6.52 -3.05 8.02
C VAL A 4 7.33 -3.95 7.08
N SER A 5 7.05 -5.24 7.09
CA SER A 5 7.69 -6.22 6.20
C SER A 5 6.64 -6.85 5.32
N LEU A 6 6.92 -6.90 4.02
CA LEU A 6 6.09 -7.60 3.05
C LEU A 6 6.44 -9.08 3.02
N THR A 7 5.52 -9.88 2.52
CA THR A 7 5.76 -11.30 2.24
C THR A 7 6.85 -11.40 1.15
N PRO A 8 7.99 -12.06 1.43
CA PRO A 8 9.08 -12.17 0.45
C PRO A 8 8.62 -12.90 -0.82
N ILE A 9 8.97 -12.36 -1.98
CA ILE A 9 8.77 -13.01 -3.27
C ILE A 9 9.94 -13.96 -3.52
N ARG A 10 9.64 -15.23 -3.83
CA ARG A 10 10.66 -16.24 -4.11
C ARG A 10 11.55 -15.79 -5.27
N GLY A 11 12.87 -15.83 -5.05
CA GLY A 11 13.86 -15.48 -6.05
C GLY A 11 14.12 -13.98 -6.22
N ILE A 12 13.48 -13.11 -5.42
CA ILE A 12 13.71 -11.67 -5.44
C ILE A 12 14.22 -11.22 -4.06
N GLU A 13 15.52 -10.95 -3.97
CA GLU A 13 16.15 -10.44 -2.76
C GLU A 13 15.66 -9.02 -2.43
N GLY A 14 15.41 -8.73 -1.15
CA GLY A 14 14.91 -7.43 -0.69
C GLY A 14 13.44 -7.16 -1.00
N SER A 15 12.70 -8.12 -1.57
CA SER A 15 11.27 -7.98 -1.87
C SER A 15 10.36 -7.90 -0.64
N ASP A 16 10.90 -8.04 0.56
CA ASP A 16 10.21 -7.84 1.84
C ASP A 16 10.30 -6.39 2.35
N TYR A 17 11.11 -5.55 1.68
CA TYR A 17 11.37 -4.18 2.11
C TYR A 17 10.33 -3.21 1.60
N ILE A 18 9.84 -2.36 2.51
CA ILE A 18 9.14 -1.13 2.20
C ILE A 18 9.51 -0.08 3.24
N ASN A 19 9.63 1.18 2.82
CA ASN A 19 9.90 2.31 3.72
C ASN A 19 8.62 2.71 4.46
N ALA A 20 8.21 1.87 5.40
CA ALA A 20 7.04 2.08 6.24
C ALA A 20 7.27 1.54 7.65
N ASN A 21 6.61 2.17 8.62
CA ASN A 21 6.66 1.79 10.03
C ASN A 21 5.26 1.78 10.63
N TYR A 22 5.03 0.85 11.56
CA TYR A 22 3.86 0.85 12.40
C TYR A 22 3.93 1.96 13.44
N ILE A 23 2.78 2.57 13.71
CA ILE A 23 2.58 3.56 14.77
C ILE A 23 1.45 3.07 15.69
N ASP A 24 1.72 3.11 16.98
CA ASP A 24 0.74 2.79 18.02
C ASP A 24 -0.25 3.96 18.16
N SER A 25 -1.53 3.65 18.36
CA SER A 25 -2.51 4.64 18.83
C SER A 25 -2.56 4.64 20.35
N TYR A 26 -3.36 5.54 20.93
CA TYR A 26 -3.63 5.55 22.36
C TYR A 26 -4.20 4.21 22.89
N ARG A 27 -4.95 3.45 22.08
CA ARG A 27 -5.69 2.25 22.53
C ARG A 27 -5.28 0.94 21.86
N LYS A 28 -4.44 0.99 20.82
CA LYS A 28 -4.10 -0.17 19.99
C LYS A 28 -2.67 -0.03 19.47
N ARG A 29 -1.86 -1.07 19.67
CA ARG A 29 -0.53 -1.18 19.05
C ARG A 29 -0.65 -1.43 17.56
N GLN A 30 0.29 -0.89 16.77
CA GLN A 30 0.32 -1.01 15.31
C GLN A 30 -1.02 -0.57 14.67
N ALA A 31 -1.59 0.53 15.18
CA ALA A 31 -2.89 1.03 14.72
C ALA A 31 -2.82 1.73 13.37
N TYR A 32 -1.66 2.34 13.07
CA TYR A 32 -1.43 3.05 11.82
C TYR A 32 -0.14 2.57 11.16
N ILE A 33 -0.04 2.79 9.86
CA ILE A 33 1.19 2.64 9.09
C ILE A 33 1.55 4.02 8.54
N ALA A 34 2.73 4.50 8.90
CA ALA A 34 3.33 5.67 8.29
C ALA A 34 4.34 5.24 7.24
N THR A 35 4.21 5.79 6.03
CA THR A 35 5.05 5.47 4.87
C THR A 35 5.32 6.74 4.08
N GLN A 36 6.40 6.72 3.31
CA GLN A 36 6.60 7.70 2.24
C GLN A 36 5.49 7.59 1.19
N GLY A 37 5.28 8.65 0.41
CA GLY A 37 4.45 8.59 -0.79
C GLY A 37 5.03 7.57 -1.79
N PRO A 38 4.19 6.76 -2.44
CA PRO A 38 4.67 5.76 -3.39
C PRO A 38 5.35 6.43 -4.58
N MET A 39 6.51 5.91 -4.98
CA MET A 39 7.22 6.30 -6.19
C MET A 39 6.89 5.31 -7.31
N ALA A 40 7.24 5.61 -8.55
CA ALA A 40 6.95 4.74 -9.69
C ALA A 40 7.48 3.30 -9.49
N GLU A 41 8.65 3.17 -8.85
CA GLU A 41 9.34 1.92 -8.59
C GLU A 41 8.78 1.15 -7.38
N THR A 42 8.10 1.85 -6.46
CA THR A 42 7.58 1.28 -5.19
C THR A 42 6.06 1.24 -5.13
N LEU A 43 5.39 1.61 -6.23
CA LEU A 43 3.93 1.66 -6.31
C LEU A 43 3.30 0.28 -6.10
N GLU A 44 3.93 -0.76 -6.64
CA GLU A 44 3.49 -2.15 -6.47
C GLU A 44 3.62 -2.61 -5.01
N ASP A 45 4.77 -2.35 -4.39
CA ASP A 45 5.02 -2.68 -2.98
C ASP A 45 4.07 -1.93 -2.04
N PHE A 46 3.76 -0.67 -2.34
CA PHE A 46 2.80 0.13 -1.58
C PHE A 46 1.40 -0.49 -1.57
N TRP A 47 0.91 -0.91 -2.74
CA TRP A 47 -0.39 -1.56 -2.83
C TRP A 47 -0.39 -2.98 -2.25
N ARG A 48 0.71 -3.71 -2.40
CA ARG A 48 0.93 -5.01 -1.74
C ARG A 48 0.91 -4.86 -0.22
N MET A 49 1.50 -3.80 0.33
CA MET A 49 1.41 -3.47 1.76
C MET A 49 -0.04 -3.25 2.21
N ILE A 50 -0.80 -2.44 1.48
CA ILE A 50 -2.21 -2.17 1.77
C ILE A 50 -3.02 -3.46 1.79
N TRP A 51 -2.75 -4.34 0.82
CA TRP A 51 -3.36 -5.64 0.68
C TRP A 51 -3.05 -6.56 1.87
N GLU A 52 -1.76 -6.85 2.11
CA GLU A 52 -1.29 -7.77 3.14
C GLU A 52 -1.68 -7.33 4.55
N HIS A 53 -1.78 -6.01 4.79
CA HIS A 53 -2.17 -5.44 6.07
C HIS A 53 -3.65 -5.05 6.16
N ASN A 54 -4.48 -5.42 5.18
CA ASN A 54 -5.93 -5.18 5.16
C ASN A 54 -6.31 -3.72 5.51
N SER A 55 -5.59 -2.77 4.90
CA SER A 55 -5.80 -1.34 5.15
C SER A 55 -6.96 -0.82 4.29
N ALA A 56 -8.07 -0.45 4.92
CA ALA A 56 -9.26 0.04 4.22
C ALA A 56 -9.20 1.54 3.87
N ILE A 57 -8.36 2.31 4.55
CA ILE A 57 -8.30 3.77 4.45
C ILE A 57 -6.86 4.21 4.22
N ILE A 58 -6.66 5.05 3.20
CA ILE A 58 -5.39 5.72 2.92
C ILE A 58 -5.61 7.21 3.13
N VAL A 59 -4.78 7.81 3.99
CA VAL A 59 -4.80 9.26 4.23
C VAL A 59 -3.52 9.86 3.64
N MET A 60 -3.67 10.74 2.65
CA MET A 60 -2.55 11.46 2.05
C MET A 60 -2.46 12.87 2.63
N LEU A 61 -1.34 13.21 3.25
CA LEU A 61 -1.15 14.49 3.94
C LEU A 61 -0.60 15.59 3.01
N ASN A 62 0.01 15.22 1.88
CA ASN A 62 0.62 16.15 0.95
C ASN A 62 -0.25 16.34 -0.30
N LYS A 63 -0.03 17.43 -1.03
CA LYS A 63 -0.64 17.62 -2.34
C LYS A 63 -0.07 16.59 -3.32
N PRO A 64 -0.85 16.10 -4.30
CA PRO A 64 -0.36 15.17 -5.31
C PRO A 64 0.76 15.78 -6.18
N MET A 65 0.86 17.11 -6.22
CA MET A 65 1.90 17.84 -6.91
C MET A 65 2.47 18.94 -6.01
N GLU A 66 3.80 19.00 -5.91
CA GLU A 66 4.51 20.13 -5.29
C GLU A 66 5.63 20.59 -6.24
N GLN A 67 5.79 21.90 -6.40
CA GLN A 67 6.80 22.52 -7.28
C GLN A 67 6.83 21.97 -8.72
N GLY A 68 5.66 21.59 -9.27
CA GLY A 68 5.54 21.05 -10.63
C GLY A 68 5.90 19.56 -10.77
N LYS A 69 6.28 18.89 -9.67
CA LYS A 69 6.53 17.45 -9.64
C LYS A 69 5.30 16.71 -9.15
N LEU A 70 4.76 15.81 -9.98
CA LEU A 70 3.67 14.91 -9.60
C LEU A 70 4.24 13.75 -8.77
N PHE A 71 3.84 13.66 -7.50
CA PHE A 71 4.23 12.59 -6.59
C PHE A 71 3.24 11.43 -6.61
N PHE A 72 2.01 11.67 -7.07
CA PHE A 72 0.94 10.69 -7.04
C PHE A 72 -0.01 10.87 -8.23
N ASP A 73 0.14 10.00 -9.24
CA ASP A 73 -0.80 9.94 -10.38
C ASP A 73 -1.89 8.91 -10.10
N VAL A 74 -3.11 9.39 -9.82
CA VAL A 74 -4.30 8.55 -9.61
C VAL A 74 -4.55 7.61 -10.79
N ARG A 75 -4.16 8.00 -12.02
CA ARG A 75 -4.35 7.15 -13.21
C ARG A 75 -3.46 5.92 -13.21
N GLN A 76 -2.27 6.00 -12.61
CA GLN A 76 -1.39 4.83 -12.46
C GLN A 76 -1.94 3.82 -11.44
N GLN A 77 -2.80 4.27 -10.51
CA GLN A 77 -3.35 3.41 -9.47
C GLN A 77 -4.47 2.49 -9.96
N LEU A 78 -5.34 2.98 -10.85
CA LEU A 78 -6.44 2.15 -11.40
C LEU A 78 -5.92 0.94 -12.19
N VAL A 79 -4.77 1.08 -12.84
CA VAL A 79 -4.10 -0.03 -13.54
C VAL A 79 -3.64 -1.09 -12.53
N PHE A 80 -3.13 -0.66 -11.38
CA PHE A 80 -2.57 -1.57 -10.40
C PHE A 80 -3.64 -2.32 -9.61
N CYS A 81 -4.72 -1.66 -9.18
CA CYS A 81 -5.84 -2.35 -8.52
C CYS A 81 -6.43 -3.46 -9.42
N ARG A 82 -6.51 -3.23 -10.74
CA ARG A 82 -6.94 -4.26 -11.70
C ARG A 82 -5.93 -5.41 -11.81
N ARG A 83 -4.63 -5.11 -11.85
CA ARG A 83 -3.56 -6.12 -11.95
C ARG A 83 -3.45 -6.97 -10.68
N LEU A 84 -3.52 -6.37 -9.50
CA LEU A 84 -3.55 -7.12 -8.24
C LEU A 84 -4.69 -8.11 -8.19
N ASN A 85 -5.88 -7.71 -8.63
CA ASN A 85 -7.03 -8.60 -8.67
C ASN A 85 -6.87 -9.75 -9.69
N GLN A 86 -6.08 -9.55 -10.76
CA GLN A 86 -5.73 -10.60 -11.73
C GLN A 86 -4.63 -11.53 -11.22
N GLN A 87 -3.65 -10.99 -10.47
CA GLN A 87 -2.50 -11.74 -9.95
C GLN A 87 -2.84 -12.52 -8.67
N TYR A 88 -3.82 -12.05 -7.89
CA TYR A 88 -4.32 -12.69 -6.68
C TYR A 88 -5.85 -12.90 -6.75
N PRO A 89 -6.36 -13.68 -7.72
CA PRO A 89 -7.79 -13.87 -7.89
C PRO A 89 -8.37 -14.64 -6.70
N GLY A 90 -9.35 -14.06 -6.01
CA GLY A 90 -10.09 -14.72 -4.92
C GLY A 90 -9.86 -14.18 -3.51
N SER A 91 -9.16 -13.06 -3.35
CA SER A 91 -9.16 -12.35 -2.07
C SER A 91 -9.69 -10.92 -2.30
N LEU A 92 -10.72 -10.56 -1.55
CA LEU A 92 -11.37 -9.24 -1.33
C LEU A 92 -11.78 -8.27 -2.46
N ALA A 93 -11.49 -8.44 -3.75
CA ALA A 93 -12.08 -7.52 -4.74
C ALA A 93 -13.61 -7.68 -4.88
N ALA A 94 -14.16 -8.82 -4.46
CA ALA A 94 -15.60 -9.08 -4.41
C ALA A 94 -16.30 -8.47 -3.19
N GLU A 95 -15.60 -8.09 -2.11
CA GLU A 95 -16.26 -7.59 -0.89
C GLU A 95 -16.36 -6.06 -0.82
N ILE A 96 -15.55 -5.31 -1.58
CA ILE A 96 -15.61 -3.84 -1.61
C ILE A 96 -16.83 -3.34 -2.43
N SER A 97 -17.47 -4.22 -3.22
CA SER A 97 -18.72 -3.93 -3.93
C SER A 97 -19.98 -4.43 -3.18
N GLY A 98 -19.84 -5.11 -2.03
CA GLY A 98 -20.89 -6.03 -1.56
C GLY A 98 -21.23 -6.04 -0.07
N ARG A 99 -20.69 -5.14 0.77
CA ARG A 99 -21.14 -5.04 2.17
C ARG A 99 -22.12 -3.87 2.37
N ARG A 100 -23.39 -4.24 2.55
CA ARG A 100 -24.37 -3.47 3.34
C ARG A 100 -23.91 -3.38 4.78
#